data_AF-A0A359E2L4-F1
#
_entry.id   AF-A0A359E2L4-F1
#
_cell.length_a   1.000
_cell.length_b   1.000
_cell.length_c   1.000
_cell.angle_alpha   90.00
_cell.angle_beta   90.00
_cell.angle_gamma   90.00
#
_symmetry.space_group_name_H-M   'P 1'
#
loop_
_entity.id
_entity.type
_entity.pdbx_description
1 polymer ?
#
loop_
_entity_poly.entity_id
_entity_poly.type
_entity_poly.pdbx_seq_one_letter_code
_entity_poly.pdbx_strand_id
1 'polypeptide(L)'
;MNFLPNWIIEDDYNNEGELANLLQIIAMYFDSTQNQIKGLQEARFTDYISGSLEKTLNDFPNNDRLIESLGMETPEFFENAGVLQQFLQRDEQINFDQRLVDIKNAIYQNIYNNLNYIFKSKGNEKAIRNFIRCLGVGDEIISLNTYSDNSDFRLTSSYTPSVSDKRFVDFTALLNQSDDYATVYQYYDSSNENSVGIISASSGDDFAMTMQGTFVFPDKTHFRTLDYTLPNVVSASLFGFHTPLVATTSSTDLTWASAVNDYGLQVYAVKSPGEYADIYSPIEQVRDAYFVVKNRAGDTLLTSSIFHNVYDGQKWNLSLSVRPKNYPYTDGVTGSAAADTGYTIELYGVNYDTGIKRNYFQSSADYGVTVGSGSVTTAKRAYLGAHRTNFTGSGLTPTDVRGTSLRYWTDYIPPETVDFQANEVNTFGRKDPYRNAYSFQNDKPPVYIPRIQTLAMDWDFANITGSDSSGQFIVSDFSSGSVDGTYPSEYQHPNFSNINLRQHTGRGDFFTANATPVRKEYVFRNKLEVPEYIGSDTMVKVLSEDDTTFGVYVRPTSFFFAVEKSMYESISHRMLALFASIDEFNNLIGEPANKYRIHYKRMEKIREIFFRKVRNDIPDL
;
A
#
# COMPACT_ATOMS: atom_id res chain seq x y z
N MET A 1 -50.44 6.37 43.81
CA MET A 1 -51.26 6.78 44.97
C MET A 1 -52.77 6.79 44.69
N ASN A 2 -53.23 6.91 43.45
CA ASN A 2 -54.68 7.02 43.13
C ASN A 2 -55.54 5.74 43.33
N PHE A 3 -54.97 4.63 43.79
CA PHE A 3 -55.68 3.36 43.99
C PHE A 3 -55.93 3.02 45.47
N LEU A 4 -55.47 3.86 46.40
CA LEU A 4 -55.70 3.67 47.83
C LEU A 4 -56.73 4.69 48.35
N PRO A 5 -57.65 4.30 49.25
CA PRO A 5 -58.58 5.22 49.88
C PRO A 5 -57.85 6.34 50.65
N ASN A 6 -58.26 7.60 50.46
CA ASN A 6 -57.62 8.78 51.10
C ASN A 6 -57.48 8.66 52.63
N TRP A 7 -58.44 8.04 53.30
CA TRP A 7 -58.40 7.91 54.77
C TRP A 7 -57.23 7.05 55.26
N ILE A 8 -56.74 6.09 54.47
CA ILE A 8 -55.55 5.28 54.80
C ILE A 8 -54.26 6.09 54.61
N ILE A 9 -54.25 6.96 53.60
CA ILE A 9 -53.09 7.82 53.28
C ILE A 9 -52.94 8.89 54.36
N GLU A 10 -54.04 9.47 54.84
CA GLU A 10 -54.05 10.45 55.92
C GLU A 10 -53.63 9.85 57.28
N ASP A 11 -54.00 8.60 57.56
CA ASP A 11 -53.67 7.91 58.81
C ASP A 11 -52.18 7.46 58.86
N ASP A 12 -51.62 7.05 57.71
CA ASP A 12 -50.19 6.72 57.57
C ASP A 12 -49.29 7.96 57.70
N TYR A 13 -49.75 9.11 57.21
CA TYR A 13 -49.03 10.39 57.36
C TYR A 13 -48.87 10.81 58.83
N ASN A 14 -49.79 10.36 59.70
CA ASN A 14 -49.76 10.62 61.13
C ASN A 14 -48.99 9.54 61.93
N ASN A 15 -48.69 8.38 61.33
CA ASN A 15 -48.03 7.23 61.94
C ASN A 15 -46.77 6.81 61.15
N GLU A 16 -45.72 7.66 61.20
CA GLU A 16 -44.36 7.39 60.71
C GLU A 16 -44.17 7.12 59.20
N GLY A 17 -45.25 7.03 58.40
CA GLY A 17 -45.18 7.03 56.93
C GLY A 17 -44.64 5.73 56.30
N GLU A 18 -44.78 4.60 57.00
CA GLU A 18 -44.27 3.29 56.54
C GLU A 18 -44.94 2.81 55.25
N LEU A 19 -46.25 3.08 55.05
CA LEU A 19 -46.94 2.71 53.82
C LEU A 19 -46.47 3.56 52.64
N ALA A 20 -46.21 4.85 52.86
CA ALA A 20 -45.62 5.73 51.85
C ALA A 20 -44.22 5.27 51.43
N ASN A 21 -43.38 4.89 52.39
CA ASN A 21 -42.05 4.32 52.14
C ASN A 21 -42.12 3.01 51.35
N LEU A 22 -43.03 2.10 51.71
CA LEU A 22 -43.27 0.84 50.99
C LEU A 22 -43.71 1.10 49.54
N LEU A 23 -44.66 2.03 49.33
CA LEU A 23 -45.13 2.40 48.00
C LEU A 23 -44.03 3.03 47.16
N GLN A 24 -43.16 3.83 47.77
CA GLN A 24 -41.99 4.41 47.09
C GLN A 24 -40.99 3.33 46.69
N ILE A 25 -40.74 2.33 47.54
CA ILE A 25 -39.89 1.17 47.21
C ILE A 25 -40.49 0.37 46.06
N ILE A 26 -41.79 0.10 46.09
CA ILE A 26 -42.51 -0.62 45.02
C ILE A 26 -42.45 0.18 43.72
N ALA A 27 -42.67 1.50 43.77
CA ALA A 27 -42.58 2.37 42.60
C ALA A 27 -41.16 2.41 42.02
N MET A 28 -40.12 2.50 42.86
CA MET A 28 -38.71 2.40 42.42
C MET A 28 -38.41 1.06 41.77
N TYR A 29 -38.96 -0.04 42.30
CA TYR A 29 -38.77 -1.36 41.70
C TYR A 29 -39.44 -1.45 40.33
N PHE A 30 -40.68 -0.95 40.20
CA PHE A 30 -41.37 -0.91 38.92
C PHE A 30 -40.65 -0.04 37.89
N ASP A 31 -40.17 1.13 38.29
CA ASP A 31 -39.40 2.02 37.42
C ASP A 31 -38.07 1.38 37.00
N SER A 32 -37.38 0.70 37.93
CA SER A 32 -36.19 -0.10 37.62
C SER A 32 -36.51 -1.22 36.64
N THR A 33 -37.58 -1.99 36.84
CA THR A 33 -37.97 -3.06 35.91
C THR A 33 -38.39 -2.51 34.55
N GLN A 34 -39.06 -1.37 34.49
CA GLN A 34 -39.43 -0.73 33.22
C GLN A 34 -38.18 -0.27 32.47
N ASN A 35 -37.20 0.30 33.17
CA ASN A 35 -35.91 0.67 32.60
C ASN A 35 -35.12 -0.56 32.14
N GLN A 36 -35.16 -1.67 32.89
CA GLN A 36 -34.55 -2.93 32.48
C GLN A 36 -35.23 -3.51 31.24
N ILE A 37 -36.57 -3.54 31.17
CA ILE A 37 -37.34 -4.01 30.01
C ILE A 37 -37.01 -3.16 28.78
N LYS A 38 -36.96 -1.83 28.94
CA LYS A 38 -36.59 -0.91 27.87
C LYS A 38 -35.14 -1.14 27.42
N GLY A 39 -34.20 -1.31 28.36
CA GLY A 39 -32.82 -1.66 28.06
C GLY A 39 -32.67 -3.02 27.35
N LEU A 40 -33.53 -3.98 27.66
CA LEU A 40 -33.55 -5.31 27.04
C LEU A 40 -34.05 -5.24 25.58
N GLN A 41 -34.96 -4.31 25.26
CA GLN A 41 -35.36 -4.03 23.88
C GLN A 41 -34.24 -3.35 23.07
N GLU A 42 -33.36 -2.62 23.73
CA GLU A 42 -32.20 -1.96 23.11
C GLU A 42 -30.95 -2.86 23.09
N ALA A 43 -30.93 -3.95 23.88
CA ALA A 43 -29.81 -4.88 23.96
C ALA A 43 -29.61 -5.61 22.62
N ARG A 44 -28.53 -5.26 21.94
CA ARG A 44 -28.08 -5.91 20.71
C ARG A 44 -26.76 -6.61 20.99
N PHE A 45 -26.68 -7.88 20.61
CA PHE A 45 -25.41 -8.59 20.54
C PHE A 45 -24.83 -8.39 19.15
N THR A 46 -23.80 -7.54 19.06
CA THR A 46 -23.05 -7.32 17.82
C THR A 46 -21.63 -7.82 18.02
N ASP A 47 -21.43 -9.11 17.78
CA ASP A 47 -20.10 -9.72 17.80
C ASP A 47 -19.67 -10.04 16.38
N TYR A 48 -18.49 -9.53 16.01
CA TYR A 48 -17.86 -9.81 14.72
C TYR A 48 -16.98 -11.05 14.85
N ILE A 49 -17.22 -12.04 14.01
CA ILE A 49 -16.43 -13.27 13.99
C ILE A 49 -15.04 -12.95 13.46
N SER A 50 -14.02 -13.24 14.25
CA SER A 50 -12.62 -13.18 13.81
C SER A 50 -12.26 -14.48 13.09
N GLY A 51 -11.70 -14.38 11.87
CA GLY A 51 -11.26 -15.54 11.09
C GLY A 51 -10.17 -16.40 11.74
N SER A 52 -9.57 -15.95 12.85
CA SER A 52 -8.55 -16.70 13.60
C SER A 52 -9.10 -17.62 14.70
N LEU A 53 -10.41 -17.57 14.99
CA LEU A 53 -11.04 -18.35 16.04
C LEU A 53 -12.12 -19.26 15.45
N GLU A 54 -11.75 -20.51 15.14
CA GLU A 54 -12.68 -21.59 14.74
C GLU A 54 -13.79 -21.82 15.78
N LYS A 55 -13.58 -21.40 17.02
CA LYS A 55 -14.48 -21.62 18.15
C LYS A 55 -15.75 -20.75 18.12
N THR A 56 -15.76 -19.66 17.35
CA THR A 56 -16.84 -18.63 17.36
C THR A 56 -17.95 -18.84 16.31
N LEU A 57 -17.79 -19.77 15.38
CA LEU A 57 -18.77 -20.00 14.30
C LEU A 57 -20.05 -20.74 14.76
N ASN A 58 -20.04 -21.30 15.97
CA ASN A 58 -21.13 -22.12 16.52
C ASN A 58 -21.94 -21.44 17.63
N ASP A 59 -21.69 -20.17 17.95
CA ASP A 59 -22.25 -19.56 19.17
C ASP A 59 -23.78 -19.38 19.14
N PHE A 60 -24.40 -19.29 17.95
CA PHE A 60 -25.87 -19.16 17.84
C PHE A 60 -26.47 -19.97 16.67
N PRO A 61 -27.23 -21.05 16.94
CA PRO A 61 -28.07 -21.68 15.93
C PRO A 61 -29.34 -20.83 15.69
N ASN A 62 -29.72 -20.66 14.42
CA ASN A 62 -30.90 -19.91 13.95
C ASN A 62 -30.72 -18.37 13.88
N ASN A 63 -29.61 -17.91 13.31
CA ASN A 63 -29.39 -16.48 13.00
C ASN A 63 -30.34 -15.92 11.93
N ASP A 64 -31.01 -16.79 11.17
CA ASP A 64 -32.09 -16.47 10.23
C ASP A 64 -33.22 -15.67 10.89
N ARG A 65 -33.72 -16.17 12.03
CA ARG A 65 -34.79 -15.50 12.79
C ARG A 65 -34.42 -14.12 13.31
N LEU A 66 -33.13 -13.91 13.61
CA LEU A 66 -32.64 -12.61 14.08
C LEU A 66 -32.73 -11.56 12.97
N ILE A 67 -32.42 -11.94 11.73
CA ILE A 67 -32.55 -11.05 10.57
C ILE A 67 -34.03 -10.81 10.24
N GLU A 68 -34.86 -11.86 10.25
CA GLU A 68 -36.30 -11.75 10.00
C GLU A 68 -36.97 -10.82 11.02
N SER A 69 -36.57 -10.87 12.29
CA SER A 69 -37.08 -9.96 13.33
C SER A 69 -36.83 -8.48 13.02
N LEU A 70 -35.82 -8.17 12.21
CA LEU A 70 -35.48 -6.82 11.75
C LEU A 70 -36.10 -6.48 10.39
N GLY A 71 -36.91 -7.37 9.82
CA GLY A 71 -37.71 -7.11 8.62
C GLY A 71 -37.05 -7.44 7.29
N MET A 72 -35.99 -8.25 7.27
CA MET A 72 -35.43 -8.83 6.06
C MET A 72 -35.74 -10.33 6.00
N GLU A 73 -36.44 -10.78 4.95
CA GLU A 73 -36.72 -12.19 4.74
C GLU A 73 -35.42 -12.91 4.36
N THR A 74 -35.07 -13.96 5.11
CA THR A 74 -33.84 -14.73 4.87
C THR A 74 -34.13 -15.93 3.97
N PRO A 75 -33.58 -15.97 2.75
CA PRO A 75 -33.66 -17.18 1.94
C PRO A 75 -32.76 -18.27 2.54
N GLU A 76 -33.13 -19.53 2.33
CA GLU A 76 -32.29 -20.67 2.72
C GLU A 76 -31.06 -20.73 1.80
N PHE A 77 -29.89 -20.37 2.33
CA PHE A 77 -28.64 -20.49 1.57
C PHE A 77 -28.28 -21.96 1.36
N PHE A 78 -27.74 -22.27 0.17
CA PHE A 78 -27.33 -23.63 -0.23
C PHE A 78 -28.46 -24.66 -0.36
N GLU A 79 -29.69 -24.24 -0.68
CA GLU A 79 -30.85 -25.13 -0.91
C GLU A 79 -30.55 -26.24 -1.95
N ASN A 80 -29.76 -25.94 -2.97
CA ASN A 80 -29.39 -26.88 -4.03
C ASN A 80 -28.19 -27.78 -3.67
N ALA A 81 -27.64 -27.70 -2.45
CA ALA A 81 -26.51 -28.54 -2.05
C ALA A 81 -26.94 -30.01 -1.96
N GLY A 82 -26.15 -30.90 -2.57
CA GLY A 82 -26.41 -32.34 -2.51
C GLY A 82 -26.21 -32.92 -1.11
N VAL A 83 -26.79 -34.10 -0.85
CA VAL A 83 -26.63 -34.82 0.42
C VAL A 83 -25.14 -35.07 0.75
N LEU A 84 -24.31 -35.32 -0.28
CA LEU A 84 -22.87 -35.50 -0.13
C LEU A 84 -22.18 -34.22 0.40
N GLN A 85 -22.53 -33.06 -0.15
CA GLN A 85 -21.95 -31.77 0.24
C GLN A 85 -22.37 -31.38 1.67
N GLN A 86 -23.64 -31.60 2.04
CA GLN A 86 -24.14 -31.27 3.38
C GLN A 86 -23.59 -32.18 4.49
N PHE A 87 -23.43 -33.47 4.23
CA PHE A 87 -23.02 -34.43 5.28
C PHE A 87 -21.54 -34.81 5.24
N LEU A 88 -20.95 -34.97 4.05
CA LEU A 88 -19.56 -35.40 3.88
C LEU A 88 -18.60 -34.24 3.64
N GLN A 89 -19.09 -32.98 3.64
CA GLN A 89 -18.29 -31.77 3.44
C GLN A 89 -17.42 -31.85 2.19
N ARG A 90 -17.94 -32.48 1.15
CA ARG A 90 -17.20 -32.71 -0.09
C ARG A 90 -18.14 -32.70 -1.28
N ASP A 91 -17.66 -32.09 -2.34
CA ASP A 91 -18.19 -32.19 -3.69
C ASP A 91 -17.36 -33.16 -4.55
N GLU A 92 -17.84 -33.53 -5.73
CA GLU A 92 -17.09 -34.39 -6.66
C GLU A 92 -15.71 -33.81 -7.04
N GLN A 93 -15.55 -32.48 -6.94
CA GLN A 93 -14.33 -31.77 -7.33
C GLN A 93 -13.59 -31.07 -6.17
N ILE A 94 -14.27 -30.74 -5.06
CA ILE A 94 -13.74 -29.86 -4.01
C ILE A 94 -14.04 -30.44 -2.63
N ASN A 95 -13.03 -30.48 -1.75
CA ASN A 95 -13.23 -30.76 -0.32
C ASN A 95 -13.48 -29.44 0.40
N PHE A 96 -14.49 -29.37 1.26
CA PHE A 96 -14.73 -28.21 2.11
C PHE A 96 -14.00 -28.37 3.44
N ASP A 97 -13.31 -27.33 3.88
CA ASP A 97 -12.64 -27.30 5.20
C ASP A 97 -13.63 -27.08 6.35
N GLN A 98 -14.80 -26.50 6.06
CA GLN A 98 -15.83 -26.14 7.04
C GLN A 98 -17.21 -26.64 6.62
N ARG A 99 -18.10 -26.85 7.61
CA ARG A 99 -19.49 -27.25 7.36
C ARG A 99 -20.27 -26.10 6.72
N LEU A 100 -21.05 -26.40 5.68
CA LEU A 100 -21.92 -25.43 5.00
C LEU A 100 -22.91 -24.74 5.95
N VAL A 101 -23.40 -25.45 6.97
CA VAL A 101 -24.31 -24.89 7.99
C VAL A 101 -23.61 -23.82 8.83
N ASP A 102 -22.34 -24.00 9.15
CA ASP A 102 -21.57 -23.04 9.95
C ASP A 102 -21.29 -21.78 9.14
N ILE A 103 -20.93 -21.95 7.86
CA ILE A 103 -20.76 -20.84 6.90
C ILE A 103 -22.08 -20.07 6.75
N LYS A 104 -23.20 -20.77 6.61
CA LYS A 104 -24.53 -20.17 6.52
C LYS A 104 -24.82 -19.29 7.75
N ASN A 105 -24.61 -19.81 8.96
CA ASN A 105 -24.84 -19.07 10.19
C ASN A 105 -23.92 -17.86 10.33
N ALA A 106 -22.67 -17.96 9.88
CA ALA A 106 -21.71 -16.86 9.85
C ALA A 106 -22.17 -15.72 8.93
N ILE A 107 -22.66 -16.07 7.73
CA ILE A 107 -23.21 -15.10 6.77
C ILE A 107 -24.40 -14.37 7.39
N TYR A 108 -25.33 -15.11 8.01
CA TYR A 108 -26.48 -14.47 8.67
C TYR A 108 -26.05 -13.55 9.82
N GLN A 109 -25.09 -13.95 10.65
CA GLN A 109 -24.58 -13.09 11.71
C GLN A 109 -23.96 -11.79 11.16
N ASN A 110 -23.17 -11.90 10.09
CA ASN A 110 -22.56 -10.74 9.44
C ASN A 110 -23.62 -9.79 8.86
N ILE A 111 -24.67 -10.34 8.22
CA ILE A 111 -25.80 -9.56 7.72
C ILE A 111 -26.52 -8.86 8.88
N TYR A 112 -26.85 -9.58 9.95
CA TYR A 112 -27.52 -9.04 11.14
C TYR A 112 -26.75 -7.85 11.75
N ASN A 113 -25.44 -8.02 11.95
CA ASN A 113 -24.57 -6.98 12.50
C ASN A 113 -24.57 -5.69 11.66
N ASN A 114 -24.62 -5.84 10.33
CA ASN A 114 -24.54 -4.72 9.38
C ASN A 114 -25.90 -4.24 8.85
N LEU A 115 -27.01 -4.88 9.23
CA LEU A 115 -28.32 -4.66 8.61
C LEU A 115 -28.81 -3.22 8.72
N ASN A 116 -28.56 -2.56 9.86
CA ASN A 116 -28.90 -1.15 10.05
C ASN A 116 -28.20 -0.24 9.03
N TYR A 117 -26.92 -0.52 8.75
CA TYR A 117 -26.17 0.22 7.74
C TYR A 117 -26.71 -0.05 6.33
N ILE A 118 -27.01 -1.32 6.01
CA ILE A 118 -27.58 -1.73 4.72
C ILE A 118 -28.93 -1.03 4.49
N PHE A 119 -29.81 -0.98 5.48
CA PHE A 119 -31.10 -0.29 5.36
C PHE A 119 -30.97 1.23 5.25
N LYS A 120 -30.08 1.85 6.01
CA LYS A 120 -29.81 3.30 5.89
C LYS A 120 -29.25 3.69 4.51
N SER A 121 -28.53 2.77 3.87
CA SER A 121 -27.92 2.99 2.55
C SER A 121 -28.73 2.39 1.39
N LYS A 122 -29.95 1.90 1.65
CA LYS A 122 -30.79 1.21 0.67
C LYS A 122 -30.96 2.05 -0.61
N GLY A 123 -30.78 1.41 -1.75
CA GLY A 123 -30.88 2.04 -3.08
C GLY A 123 -29.58 2.67 -3.58
N ASN A 124 -28.53 2.71 -2.76
CA ASN A 124 -27.18 3.09 -3.17
C ASN A 124 -26.29 1.85 -3.34
N GLU A 125 -25.23 2.00 -4.12
CA GLU A 125 -24.15 1.01 -4.25
C GLU A 125 -23.62 0.54 -2.88
N LYS A 126 -23.54 1.45 -1.90
CA LYS A 126 -23.09 1.13 -0.54
C LYS A 126 -23.90 0.00 0.12
N ALA A 127 -25.22 -0.06 -0.09
CA ALA A 127 -26.02 -1.15 0.47
C ALA A 127 -25.68 -2.49 -0.17
N ILE A 128 -25.56 -2.51 -1.50
CA ILE A 128 -25.26 -3.73 -2.27
C ILE A 128 -23.85 -4.22 -1.93
N ARG A 129 -22.86 -3.31 -1.94
CA ARG A 129 -21.47 -3.62 -1.59
C ARG A 129 -21.34 -4.17 -0.17
N ASN A 130 -21.96 -3.54 0.83
CA ASN A 130 -21.91 -4.05 2.19
C ASN A 130 -22.63 -5.39 2.34
N PHE A 131 -23.74 -5.61 1.61
CA PHE A 131 -24.40 -6.90 1.58
C PHE A 131 -23.48 -7.99 1.01
N ILE A 132 -22.82 -7.76 -0.13
CA ILE A 132 -21.86 -8.70 -0.74
C ILE A 132 -20.70 -9.00 0.23
N ARG A 133 -20.17 -7.98 0.90
CA ARG A 133 -19.11 -8.17 1.91
C ARG A 133 -19.58 -9.01 3.11
N CYS A 134 -20.85 -8.93 3.51
CA CYS A 134 -21.40 -9.80 4.55
C CYS A 134 -21.43 -11.28 4.13
N LEU A 135 -21.48 -11.57 2.82
CA LEU A 135 -21.35 -12.93 2.28
C LEU A 135 -19.90 -13.46 2.35
N GLY A 136 -18.94 -12.64 2.78
CA GLY A 136 -17.52 -13.00 2.82
C GLY A 136 -16.81 -12.89 1.47
N VAL A 137 -17.47 -12.30 0.46
CA VAL A 137 -16.89 -12.10 -0.87
C VAL A 137 -16.38 -10.67 -1.00
N GLY A 138 -15.15 -10.52 -1.49
CA GLY A 138 -14.55 -9.21 -1.74
C GLY A 138 -15.01 -8.58 -3.06
N ASP A 139 -14.95 -7.25 -3.13
CA ASP A 139 -15.23 -6.46 -4.34
C ASP A 139 -14.31 -6.83 -5.52
N GLU A 140 -13.20 -7.56 -5.29
CA GLU A 140 -12.29 -8.03 -6.34
C GLU A 140 -12.84 -9.21 -7.15
N ILE A 141 -13.78 -9.98 -6.57
CA ILE A 141 -14.38 -11.15 -7.22
C ILE A 141 -15.73 -10.76 -7.84
N ILE A 142 -16.53 -9.99 -7.11
CA ILE A 142 -17.83 -9.49 -7.56
C ILE A 142 -17.80 -7.97 -7.51
N SER A 143 -17.85 -7.34 -8.68
CA SER A 143 -17.89 -5.90 -8.85
C SER A 143 -19.31 -5.41 -9.09
N LEU A 144 -19.62 -4.21 -8.59
CA LEU A 144 -20.84 -3.50 -8.95
C LEU A 144 -20.47 -2.39 -9.92
N ASN A 145 -20.78 -2.58 -11.19
CA ASN A 145 -20.51 -1.59 -12.23
C ASN A 145 -21.74 -0.74 -12.51
N THR A 146 -21.53 0.56 -12.70
CA THR A 146 -22.60 1.51 -13.04
C THR A 146 -22.36 2.07 -14.42
N TYR A 147 -23.35 1.89 -15.30
CA TYR A 147 -23.31 2.39 -16.67
C TYR A 147 -24.35 3.49 -16.86
N SER A 148 -23.93 4.59 -17.50
CA SER A 148 -24.84 5.65 -17.93
C SER A 148 -25.41 5.34 -19.32
N ASP A 149 -26.70 5.59 -19.53
CA ASP A 149 -27.28 5.53 -20.87
C ASP A 149 -27.03 6.85 -21.64
N ASN A 150 -26.40 6.73 -22.81
CA ASN A 150 -26.18 7.81 -23.78
C ASN A 150 -25.67 9.14 -23.19
N SER A 151 -24.72 9.04 -22.25
CA SER A 151 -24.10 10.21 -21.62
C SER A 151 -22.65 10.38 -22.09
N ASP A 152 -22.27 11.63 -22.37
CA ASP A 152 -20.89 11.99 -22.62
C ASP A 152 -20.18 12.17 -21.27
N PHE A 153 -19.11 11.42 -21.05
CA PHE A 153 -18.30 11.52 -19.83
C PHE A 153 -16.89 11.97 -20.16
N ARG A 154 -16.30 12.78 -19.27
CA ARG A 154 -14.89 13.15 -19.36
C ARG A 154 -14.07 12.13 -18.58
N LEU A 155 -13.07 11.56 -19.23
CA LEU A 155 -12.07 10.72 -18.56
C LEU A 155 -11.28 11.58 -17.56
N THR A 156 -11.51 11.31 -16.28
CA THR A 156 -10.82 11.93 -15.15
C THR A 156 -10.47 10.85 -14.14
N SER A 157 -9.36 11.02 -13.43
CA SER A 157 -8.99 10.10 -12.35
C SER A 157 -9.98 10.15 -11.19
N SER A 158 -10.65 9.04 -10.95
CA SER A 158 -11.47 8.76 -9.78
C SER A 158 -10.76 7.76 -8.86
N TYR A 159 -10.96 7.92 -7.56
CA TYR A 159 -10.35 7.07 -6.55
C TYR A 159 -11.39 6.59 -5.54
N THR A 160 -11.28 5.33 -5.13
CA THR A 160 -12.12 4.74 -4.08
C THR A 160 -11.25 4.46 -2.83
N PRO A 161 -11.66 4.92 -1.63
CA PRO A 161 -10.95 4.61 -0.40
C PRO A 161 -11.00 3.10 -0.12
N SER A 162 -9.84 2.51 0.14
CA SER A 162 -9.67 1.08 0.40
C SER A 162 -8.54 0.87 1.41
N VAL A 163 -8.39 -0.37 1.88
CA VAL A 163 -7.28 -0.78 2.75
C VAL A 163 -6.43 -1.77 1.97
N SER A 164 -5.11 -1.59 2.00
CA SER A 164 -4.15 -2.54 1.47
C SER A 164 -3.63 -3.43 2.59
N ASP A 165 -3.46 -4.72 2.33
CA ASP A 165 -2.86 -5.70 3.24
C ASP A 165 -1.37 -5.95 2.93
N LYS A 166 -0.69 -4.92 2.42
CA LYS A 166 0.70 -5.00 1.97
C LYS A 166 1.63 -5.48 3.10
N ARG A 167 2.66 -6.23 2.72
CA ARG A 167 3.64 -6.76 3.65
C ARG A 167 4.79 -5.77 3.88
N PHE A 168 5.22 -5.68 5.14
CA PHE A 168 6.33 -4.87 5.59
C PHE A 168 7.35 -5.74 6.30
N VAL A 169 8.63 -5.54 6.00
CA VAL A 169 9.74 -6.07 6.80
C VAL A 169 9.85 -5.22 8.06
N ASP A 170 9.86 -5.89 9.21
CA ASP A 170 9.95 -5.26 10.50
C ASP A 170 11.41 -5.16 10.95
N PHE A 171 11.93 -3.93 11.05
CA PHE A 171 13.24 -3.64 11.65
C PHE A 171 13.13 -2.86 12.96
N THR A 172 11.93 -2.76 13.53
CA THR A 172 11.63 -1.83 14.64
C THR A 172 12.20 -2.25 15.98
N ALA A 173 12.66 -3.51 16.05
CA ALA A 173 13.02 -4.23 17.26
C ALA A 173 11.90 -4.32 18.31
N LEU A 174 10.63 -4.09 17.94
CA LEU A 174 9.46 -4.23 18.82
C LEU A 174 9.06 -5.69 19.06
N LEU A 175 9.48 -6.59 18.18
CA LEU A 175 9.19 -8.02 18.27
C LEU A 175 10.36 -8.79 18.84
N ASN A 176 11.54 -8.61 18.22
CA ASN A 176 12.78 -9.18 18.69
C ASN A 176 13.82 -8.06 18.79
N GLN A 177 14.58 -8.08 19.88
CA GLN A 177 15.57 -7.04 20.17
C GLN A 177 16.67 -6.92 19.12
N SER A 178 17.06 -8.03 18.47
CA SER A 178 18.20 -8.09 17.54
C SER A 178 17.91 -7.59 16.12
N ASP A 179 16.65 -7.30 15.81
CA ASP A 179 16.23 -6.97 14.43
C ASP A 179 16.57 -5.50 14.05
N ASP A 180 17.05 -4.66 14.99
CA ASP A 180 17.45 -3.26 14.74
C ASP A 180 18.69 -3.12 13.84
N TYR A 181 19.53 -4.14 13.82
CA TYR A 181 20.71 -4.25 12.97
C TYR A 181 20.51 -5.20 11.78
N ALA A 182 19.27 -5.63 11.51
CA ALA A 182 18.91 -6.41 10.34
C ALA A 182 18.92 -5.55 9.07
N THR A 183 19.27 -6.18 7.96
CA THR A 183 19.42 -5.49 6.67
C THR A 183 19.04 -6.40 5.53
N VAL A 184 18.42 -5.81 4.50
CA VAL A 184 18.12 -6.48 3.24
C VAL A 184 18.97 -5.83 2.16
N TYR A 185 19.76 -6.60 1.45
CA TYR A 185 20.65 -6.07 0.42
C TYR A 185 20.66 -6.95 -0.82
N GLN A 186 21.10 -6.38 -1.95
CA GLN A 186 21.16 -7.09 -3.22
C GLN A 186 22.16 -8.24 -3.15
N TYR A 187 21.71 -9.44 -3.51
CA TYR A 187 22.51 -10.64 -3.45
C TYR A 187 22.15 -11.59 -4.59
N TYR A 188 23.16 -12.24 -5.16
CA TYR A 188 22.97 -13.22 -6.22
C TYR A 188 22.40 -14.52 -5.65
N ASP A 189 21.26 -14.95 -6.17
CA ASP A 189 20.61 -16.20 -5.81
C ASP A 189 20.97 -17.28 -6.84
N SER A 190 21.80 -18.24 -6.42
CA SER A 190 22.24 -19.35 -7.28
C SER A 190 21.11 -20.32 -7.66
N SER A 191 19.96 -20.28 -6.97
CA SER A 191 18.79 -21.11 -7.32
C SER A 191 18.00 -20.55 -8.50
N ASN A 192 18.22 -19.28 -8.85
CA ASN A 192 17.55 -18.60 -9.94
C ASN A 192 18.56 -18.15 -11.01
N GLU A 193 18.52 -18.79 -12.17
CA GLU A 193 19.39 -18.46 -13.31
C GLU A 193 19.24 -17.01 -13.82
N ASN A 194 18.11 -16.34 -13.54
CA ASN A 194 17.84 -14.94 -13.90
C ASN A 194 18.36 -13.93 -12.88
N SER A 195 18.78 -14.39 -11.70
CA SER A 195 19.23 -13.53 -10.62
C SER A 195 20.53 -12.81 -10.99
N VAL A 196 20.62 -11.54 -10.62
CA VAL A 196 21.84 -10.77 -10.57
C VAL A 196 21.98 -10.12 -9.19
N GLY A 197 23.19 -10.09 -8.65
CA GLY A 197 23.48 -9.59 -7.30
C GLY A 197 23.89 -8.12 -7.21
N ILE A 198 23.89 -7.39 -8.34
CA ILE A 198 24.23 -5.97 -8.44
C ILE A 198 23.49 -5.31 -9.62
N ILE A 199 23.20 -4.00 -9.48
CA ILE A 199 22.81 -3.15 -10.59
C ILE A 199 24.07 -2.80 -11.40
N SER A 200 24.07 -3.17 -12.68
CA SER A 200 25.20 -2.95 -13.58
C SER A 200 25.41 -1.45 -13.87
N ALA A 201 26.65 -1.11 -14.22
CA ALA A 201 27.05 0.22 -14.63
C ALA A 201 26.32 0.68 -15.92
N SER A 202 25.94 1.96 -15.99
CA SER A 202 25.49 2.59 -17.24
C SER A 202 26.69 3.19 -17.99
N SER A 203 26.63 3.19 -19.33
CA SER A 203 27.73 3.67 -20.17
C SER A 203 27.78 5.18 -20.36
N GLY A 204 26.68 5.90 -20.13
CA GLY A 204 26.56 7.35 -20.33
C GLY A 204 26.43 8.12 -19.02
N ASP A 205 26.99 9.32 -19.00
CA ASP A 205 26.95 10.27 -17.89
C ASP A 205 25.74 11.23 -17.96
N ASP A 206 25.09 11.34 -19.12
CA ASP A 206 23.88 12.14 -19.37
C ASP A 206 22.56 11.52 -18.86
N PHE A 207 22.63 10.34 -18.26
CA PHE A 207 21.48 9.65 -17.68
C PHE A 207 21.15 10.11 -16.25
N ALA A 208 19.94 9.78 -15.79
CA ALA A 208 19.49 10.02 -14.43
C ALA A 208 19.12 8.71 -13.74
N MET A 209 19.14 8.71 -12.41
CA MET A 209 18.67 7.58 -11.61
C MET A 209 17.73 8.05 -10.50
N THR A 210 16.84 7.17 -10.07
CA THR A 210 15.99 7.41 -8.89
C THR A 210 15.80 6.15 -8.08
N MET A 211 16.05 6.23 -6.76
CA MET A 211 15.74 5.19 -5.80
C MET A 211 14.57 5.61 -4.93
N GLN A 212 13.60 4.73 -4.77
CA GLN A 212 12.41 4.99 -3.96
C GLN A 212 12.28 3.94 -2.85
N GLY A 213 11.98 4.41 -1.65
CA GLY A 213 11.69 3.55 -0.50
C GLY A 213 10.38 3.97 0.16
N THR A 214 9.59 3.01 0.61
CA THR A 214 8.37 3.28 1.40
C THR A 214 8.50 2.67 2.78
N PHE A 215 8.27 3.50 3.80
CA PHE A 215 8.49 3.17 5.20
C PHE A 215 7.29 3.55 6.07
N VAL A 216 7.05 2.78 7.11
CA VAL A 216 6.17 3.12 8.22
C VAL A 216 7.01 3.28 9.47
N PHE A 217 6.87 4.41 10.13
CA PHE A 217 7.57 4.71 11.38
C PHE A 217 6.68 4.25 12.54
N PRO A 218 7.12 3.25 13.34
CA PRO A 218 6.28 2.67 14.37
C PRO A 218 6.05 3.63 15.54
N ASP A 219 4.89 3.52 16.17
CA ASP A 219 4.69 4.05 17.52
C ASP A 219 5.40 3.15 18.55
N LYS A 220 6.24 3.77 19.38
CA LYS A 220 7.00 3.11 20.45
C LYS A 220 6.56 3.53 21.85
N THR A 221 5.45 4.25 22.01
CA THR A 221 4.96 4.74 23.31
C THR A 221 4.84 3.68 24.40
N HIS A 222 4.37 2.50 24.02
CA HIS A 222 4.09 1.40 24.95
C HIS A 222 5.29 0.46 25.15
N PHE A 223 6.52 0.87 24.83
CA PHE A 223 7.69 0.00 24.92
C PHE A 223 7.93 -0.66 26.29
N ARG A 224 7.40 -0.08 27.38
CA ARG A 224 7.51 -0.63 28.73
C ARG A 224 6.70 -1.91 28.95
N THR A 225 5.80 -2.26 28.03
CA THR A 225 5.07 -3.53 28.07
C THR A 225 5.89 -4.69 27.51
N LEU A 226 7.05 -4.41 26.89
CA LEU A 226 7.94 -5.44 26.37
C LEU A 226 8.78 -6.04 27.50
N ASP A 227 9.05 -7.35 27.40
CA ASP A 227 9.87 -8.10 28.36
C ASP A 227 11.35 -7.73 28.32
N TYR A 228 11.77 -6.91 27.36
CA TYR A 228 13.15 -6.51 27.12
C TYR A 228 13.27 -5.01 26.86
N THR A 229 14.49 -4.50 27.02
CA THR A 229 14.80 -3.09 26.77
C THR A 229 15.00 -2.85 25.27
N LEU A 230 14.23 -1.93 24.69
CA LEU A 230 14.43 -1.52 23.30
C LEU A 230 15.81 -0.87 23.09
N PRO A 231 16.43 -1.08 21.91
CA PRO A 231 17.64 -0.36 21.54
C PRO A 231 17.35 1.13 21.35
N ASN A 232 18.32 1.96 21.78
CA ASN A 232 18.24 3.41 21.66
C ASN A 232 18.66 3.84 20.25
N VAL A 233 17.67 4.11 19.38
CA VAL A 233 17.89 4.54 18.00
C VAL A 233 17.56 6.02 17.86
N VAL A 234 18.59 6.84 17.60
CA VAL A 234 18.45 8.28 17.31
C VAL A 234 18.48 8.55 15.81
N SER A 235 19.39 7.87 15.10
CA SER A 235 19.48 7.90 13.63
C SER A 235 19.14 6.52 13.09
N ALA A 236 18.08 6.44 12.30
CA ALA A 236 17.62 5.22 11.65
C ALA A 236 18.03 5.23 10.18
N SER A 237 18.75 4.19 9.73
CA SER A 237 19.02 4.00 8.31
C SER A 237 17.78 3.48 7.60
N LEU A 238 17.45 4.05 6.44
CA LEU A 238 16.27 3.68 5.67
C LEU A 238 16.67 2.82 4.48
N PHE A 239 17.39 3.42 3.53
CA PHE A 239 17.90 2.75 2.35
C PHE A 239 19.10 3.51 1.79
N GLY A 240 19.84 2.84 0.92
CA GLY A 240 20.94 3.45 0.20
C GLY A 240 21.60 2.47 -0.74
N PHE A 241 22.77 2.84 -1.25
CA PHE A 241 23.60 1.96 -2.04
C PHE A 241 25.09 2.24 -1.84
N HIS A 242 25.91 1.26 -2.21
CA HIS A 242 27.36 1.39 -2.31
C HIS A 242 27.86 0.84 -3.64
N THR A 243 29.00 1.35 -4.11
CA THR A 243 29.72 0.79 -5.25
C THR A 243 30.46 -0.49 -4.80
N PRO A 244 30.19 -1.65 -5.42
CA PRO A 244 30.89 -2.89 -5.10
C PRO A 244 32.33 -2.86 -5.61
N LEU A 245 33.25 -3.56 -4.93
CA LEU A 245 34.63 -3.72 -5.42
C LEU A 245 34.68 -4.55 -6.72
N VAL A 246 33.87 -5.62 -6.76
CA VAL A 246 33.75 -6.51 -7.91
C VAL A 246 32.41 -6.26 -8.61
N ALA A 247 32.48 -5.75 -9.84
CA ALA A 247 31.30 -5.37 -10.64
C ALA A 247 30.74 -6.50 -11.51
N THR A 248 30.99 -7.78 -11.18
CA THR A 248 30.41 -8.93 -11.90
C THR A 248 29.02 -9.27 -11.34
N THR A 249 28.04 -9.48 -12.22
CA THR A 249 26.63 -9.68 -11.86
C THR A 249 26.35 -10.91 -11.00
N SER A 250 27.17 -11.95 -11.08
CA SER A 250 27.08 -13.17 -10.28
C SER A 250 27.99 -13.18 -9.04
N SER A 251 28.61 -12.03 -8.69
CA SER A 251 29.50 -11.96 -7.54
C SER A 251 28.74 -12.06 -6.23
N THR A 252 29.18 -12.96 -5.36
CA THR A 252 28.77 -13.02 -3.95
C THR A 252 29.66 -12.18 -3.04
N ASP A 253 30.69 -11.52 -3.57
CA ASP A 253 31.57 -10.64 -2.80
C ASP A 253 30.81 -9.39 -2.35
N LEU A 254 30.81 -9.14 -1.04
CA LEU A 254 30.11 -8.03 -0.39
C LEU A 254 30.98 -6.81 -0.11
N THR A 255 32.26 -6.88 -0.47
CA THR A 255 33.20 -5.78 -0.23
C THR A 255 32.87 -4.54 -1.06
N TRP A 256 32.86 -3.40 -0.39
CA TRP A 256 32.72 -2.10 -1.05
C TRP A 256 34.02 -1.75 -1.77
N ALA A 257 33.92 -0.90 -2.81
CA ALA A 257 35.09 -0.32 -3.45
C ALA A 257 35.93 0.49 -2.44
N SER A 258 37.11 0.97 -2.84
CA SER A 258 37.88 1.91 -2.01
C SER A 258 37.10 3.22 -1.81
N ALA A 259 37.40 3.98 -0.74
CA ALA A 259 36.67 5.20 -0.39
C ALA A 259 36.63 6.25 -1.51
N VAL A 260 37.64 6.27 -2.39
CA VAL A 260 37.75 7.20 -3.52
C VAL A 260 36.84 6.80 -4.69
N ASN A 261 36.49 5.51 -4.80
CA ASN A 261 35.78 4.94 -5.94
C ASN A 261 34.34 4.53 -5.61
N ASP A 262 33.84 4.87 -4.42
CA ASP A 262 32.48 4.55 -3.99
C ASP A 262 31.65 5.81 -3.86
N TYR A 263 30.69 5.90 -4.77
CA TYR A 263 29.78 7.03 -4.92
C TYR A 263 28.44 6.75 -4.22
N GLY A 264 28.48 5.91 -3.18
CA GLY A 264 27.33 5.50 -2.39
C GLY A 264 26.63 6.65 -1.68
N LEU A 265 25.30 6.62 -1.75
CA LEU A 265 24.40 7.56 -1.09
C LEU A 265 23.48 6.79 -0.14
N GLN A 266 23.25 7.35 1.05
CA GLN A 266 22.42 6.73 2.07
C GLN A 266 21.43 7.75 2.63
N VAL A 267 20.18 7.30 2.83
CA VAL A 267 19.10 8.10 3.40
C VAL A 267 18.84 7.64 4.83
N TYR A 268 18.78 8.60 5.75
CA TYR A 268 18.51 8.37 7.16
C TYR A 268 17.33 9.22 7.64
N ALA A 269 16.60 8.70 8.63
CA ALA A 269 15.72 9.49 9.47
C ALA A 269 16.41 9.75 10.82
N VAL A 270 16.46 11.00 11.26
CA VAL A 270 17.09 11.40 12.51
C VAL A 270 16.04 12.01 13.42
N LYS A 271 15.90 11.45 14.63
CA LYS A 271 15.01 11.99 15.66
C LYS A 271 15.58 13.29 16.20
N SER A 272 14.76 14.33 16.21
CA SER A 272 15.12 15.62 16.78
C SER A 272 13.86 16.37 17.15
N PRO A 273 13.77 16.94 18.36
CA PRO A 273 12.56 17.63 18.80
C PRO A 273 12.36 18.90 17.96
N GLY A 274 11.14 19.09 17.45
CA GLY A 274 10.70 20.35 16.88
C GLY A 274 10.37 21.41 17.95
N GLU A 275 9.89 22.57 17.51
CA GLU A 275 9.53 23.68 18.40
C GLU A 275 8.41 23.30 19.40
N TYR A 276 7.50 22.39 19.00
CA TYR A 276 6.35 21.92 19.78
C TYR A 276 6.34 20.40 19.92
N ALA A 277 7.50 19.79 20.18
CA ALA A 277 7.62 18.34 20.34
C ALA A 277 6.88 17.86 21.59
N ASP A 278 6.18 16.73 21.49
CA ASP A 278 5.53 16.10 22.66
C ASP A 278 6.56 15.64 23.71
N ILE A 279 7.75 15.22 23.22
CA ILE A 279 8.86 14.74 24.03
C ILE A 279 10.11 15.47 23.56
N TYR A 280 10.78 16.17 24.47
CA TYR A 280 12.04 16.87 24.20
C TYR A 280 13.28 16.06 24.62
N SER A 281 13.13 15.16 25.60
CA SER A 281 14.21 14.34 26.13
C SER A 281 13.63 13.10 26.79
N PRO A 282 14.25 11.92 26.62
CA PRO A 282 15.50 11.68 25.89
C PRO A 282 15.29 11.59 24.36
N ILE A 283 16.34 11.87 23.57
CA ILE A 283 16.24 12.06 22.10
C ILE A 283 15.74 10.80 21.38
N GLU A 284 16.12 9.62 21.86
CA GLU A 284 15.71 8.33 21.32
C GLU A 284 14.19 8.07 21.36
N GLN A 285 13.47 8.78 22.24
CA GLN A 285 12.02 8.68 22.42
C GLN A 285 11.25 9.82 21.73
N VAL A 286 11.95 10.77 21.09
CA VAL A 286 11.33 11.86 20.36
C VAL A 286 10.58 11.30 19.15
N ARG A 287 9.33 11.74 18.96
CA ARG A 287 8.50 11.31 17.83
C ARG A 287 8.74 12.10 16.55
N ASP A 288 9.33 13.28 16.69
CA ASP A 288 9.67 14.18 15.60
C ASP A 288 10.96 13.71 14.91
N ALA A 289 10.98 13.80 13.59
CA ALA A 289 12.15 13.40 12.80
C ALA A 289 12.34 14.27 11.56
N TYR A 290 13.59 14.33 11.10
CA TYR A 290 13.95 14.90 9.81
C TYR A 290 14.75 13.89 8.99
N PHE A 291 14.80 14.10 7.69
CA PHE A 291 15.46 13.21 6.74
C PHE A 291 16.78 13.83 6.28
N VAL A 292 17.81 12.99 6.19
CA VAL A 292 19.14 13.39 5.70
C VAL A 292 19.66 12.43 4.66
N VAL A 293 20.40 12.98 3.70
CA VAL A 293 21.22 12.19 2.77
C VAL A 293 22.67 12.38 3.15
N LYS A 294 23.39 11.27 3.32
CA LYS A 294 24.84 11.28 3.52
C LYS A 294 25.54 10.58 2.37
N ASN A 295 26.78 10.96 2.14
CA ASN A 295 27.71 10.20 1.30
C ASN A 295 28.40 9.10 2.13
N ARG A 296 29.20 8.25 1.47
CA ARG A 296 30.05 7.26 2.15
C ARG A 296 30.94 7.85 3.25
N ALA A 297 31.51 9.05 3.04
CA ALA A 297 32.42 9.68 4.01
C ALA A 297 31.69 10.15 5.30
N GLY A 298 30.35 10.16 5.28
CA GLY A 298 29.52 10.61 6.38
C GLY A 298 29.13 12.10 6.30
N ASP A 299 29.49 12.79 5.23
CA ASP A 299 29.11 14.18 5.00
C ASP A 299 27.62 14.27 4.66
N THR A 300 26.91 15.19 5.32
CA THR A 300 25.51 15.47 5.04
C THR A 300 25.39 16.31 3.77
N LEU A 301 24.78 15.75 2.74
CA LEU A 301 24.54 16.40 1.45
C LEU A 301 23.22 17.17 1.41
N LEU A 302 22.18 16.59 2.03
CA LEU A 302 20.83 17.15 2.06
C LEU A 302 20.23 16.94 3.45
N THR A 303 19.43 17.91 3.88
CA THR A 303 18.67 17.90 5.12
C THR A 303 17.26 18.41 4.83
N SER A 304 16.23 17.74 5.35
CA SER A 304 14.85 18.23 5.33
C SER A 304 14.53 19.10 6.54
N SER A 305 13.36 19.74 6.55
CA SER A 305 12.76 20.26 7.77
C SER A 305 12.44 19.14 8.76
N ILE A 306 12.29 19.50 10.03
CA ILE A 306 11.78 18.58 11.08
C ILE A 306 10.27 18.45 10.91
N PHE A 307 9.79 17.21 10.95
CA PHE A 307 8.38 16.86 10.89
C PHE A 307 7.91 16.33 12.23
N HIS A 308 6.70 16.74 12.61
CA HIS A 308 6.09 16.38 13.88
C HIS A 308 5.43 15.00 13.82
N ASN A 309 5.57 14.23 14.90
CA ASN A 309 4.91 12.93 15.07
C ASN A 309 5.14 11.95 13.91
N VAL A 310 6.36 11.89 13.40
CA VAL A 310 6.75 10.91 12.38
C VAL A 310 6.64 9.49 12.94
N TYR A 311 7.11 9.24 14.16
CA TYR A 311 7.01 7.95 14.86
C TYR A 311 5.64 7.71 15.53
N ASP A 312 4.56 7.98 14.79
CA ASP A 312 3.18 7.77 15.23
C ASP A 312 2.42 6.89 14.23
N GLY A 313 3.07 5.84 13.72
CA GLY A 313 2.51 4.95 12.70
C GLY A 313 2.40 5.58 11.31
N GLN A 314 3.09 6.69 11.06
CA GLN A 314 2.97 7.42 9.79
C GLN A 314 3.75 6.74 8.65
N LYS A 315 3.10 6.63 7.49
CA LYS A 315 3.71 6.12 6.25
C LYS A 315 4.38 7.23 5.46
N TRP A 316 5.64 7.05 5.10
CA TRP A 316 6.42 7.98 4.29
C TRP A 316 6.95 7.29 3.03
N ASN A 317 6.74 7.95 1.90
CA ASN A 317 7.30 7.58 0.62
C ASN A 317 8.45 8.53 0.31
N LEU A 318 9.65 7.99 0.13
CA LEU A 318 10.87 8.75 -0.11
C LEU A 318 11.45 8.42 -1.48
N SER A 319 11.99 9.42 -2.16
CA SER A 319 12.59 9.32 -3.48
C SER A 319 13.89 10.10 -3.51
N LEU A 320 15.00 9.40 -3.72
CA LEU A 320 16.34 9.96 -3.91
C LEU A 320 16.68 9.91 -5.40
N SER A 321 16.94 11.06 -6.01
CA SER A 321 17.29 11.16 -7.42
C SER A 321 18.60 11.90 -7.64
N VAL A 322 19.35 11.45 -8.66
CA VAL A 322 20.56 12.11 -9.15
C VAL A 322 20.39 12.30 -10.65
N ARG A 323 20.53 13.54 -11.10
CA ARG A 323 20.35 13.90 -12.52
C ARG A 323 21.30 15.03 -12.94
N PRO A 324 21.68 15.11 -14.21
CA PRO A 324 22.29 16.33 -14.75
C PRO A 324 21.35 17.54 -14.60
N LYS A 325 21.90 18.74 -14.41
CA LYS A 325 21.07 19.96 -14.20
C LYS A 325 20.08 20.23 -15.32
N ASN A 326 20.50 19.99 -16.57
CA ASN A 326 19.70 20.25 -17.77
C ASN A 326 18.86 19.05 -18.23
N TYR A 327 18.68 18.01 -17.40
CA TYR A 327 17.90 16.83 -17.76
C TYR A 327 16.45 17.21 -18.13
N PRO A 328 15.88 16.71 -19.25
CA PRO A 328 16.40 15.63 -20.10
C PRO A 328 17.24 16.08 -21.31
N TYR A 329 17.50 17.38 -21.49
CA TYR A 329 18.13 17.94 -22.69
C TYR A 329 19.65 17.86 -22.71
N THR A 330 20.25 17.38 -21.62
CA THR A 330 21.69 17.22 -21.43
C THR A 330 22.36 16.54 -22.62
N ASP A 331 23.45 17.15 -23.10
CA ASP A 331 24.28 16.71 -24.23
C ASP A 331 23.55 16.61 -25.60
N GLY A 332 22.23 16.75 -25.65
CA GLY A 332 21.42 16.80 -26.87
C GLY A 332 21.27 18.18 -27.48
N VAL A 333 21.56 19.23 -26.72
CA VAL A 333 21.44 20.64 -27.13
C VAL A 333 22.76 21.37 -26.88
N THR A 334 23.19 22.21 -27.81
CA THR A 334 24.42 23.01 -27.65
C THR A 334 24.39 23.81 -26.35
N GLY A 335 25.43 23.69 -25.52
CA GLY A 335 25.55 24.37 -24.23
C GLY A 335 24.85 23.69 -23.05
N SER A 336 24.36 22.46 -23.23
CA SER A 336 23.65 21.70 -22.18
C SER A 336 24.48 20.57 -21.54
N ALA A 337 25.79 20.51 -21.82
CA ALA A 337 26.61 19.36 -21.46
C ALA A 337 26.67 19.11 -19.95
N ALA A 338 26.62 17.83 -19.55
CA ALA A 338 26.73 17.45 -18.12
C ALA A 338 28.07 17.89 -17.53
N ALA A 339 29.15 17.80 -18.32
CA ALA A 339 30.49 18.21 -17.93
C ALA A 339 30.60 19.69 -17.55
N ASP A 340 29.80 20.56 -18.19
CA ASP A 340 29.84 22.01 -17.97
C ASP A 340 28.84 22.47 -16.90
N THR A 341 27.70 21.78 -16.79
CA THR A 341 26.56 22.22 -15.95
C THR A 341 26.49 21.52 -14.60
N GLY A 342 27.08 20.33 -14.47
CA GLY A 342 27.07 19.54 -13.25
C GLY A 342 25.78 18.75 -13.02
N TYR A 343 25.67 18.19 -11.81
CA TYR A 343 24.54 17.36 -11.40
C TYR A 343 23.75 18.04 -10.28
N THR A 344 22.53 17.57 -10.09
CA THR A 344 21.67 17.88 -8.96
C THR A 344 21.30 16.59 -8.27
N ILE A 345 21.48 16.56 -6.95
CA ILE A 345 20.92 15.54 -6.07
C ILE A 345 19.65 16.09 -5.45
N GLU A 346 18.59 15.30 -5.45
CA GLU A 346 17.27 15.71 -4.98
C GLU A 346 16.65 14.59 -4.13
N LEU A 347 16.28 14.94 -2.90
CA LEU A 347 15.50 14.10 -2.00
C LEU A 347 14.09 14.66 -1.90
N TYR A 348 13.11 13.85 -2.27
CA TYR A 348 11.70 14.13 -2.13
C TYR A 348 11.07 13.16 -1.14
N GLY A 349 10.22 13.66 -0.25
CA GLY A 349 9.48 12.82 0.68
C GLY A 349 8.06 13.32 0.87
N VAL A 350 7.12 12.38 0.96
CA VAL A 350 5.69 12.68 1.14
C VAL A 350 5.01 11.70 2.08
N ASN A 351 4.09 12.22 2.88
CA ASN A 351 3.20 11.49 3.76
C ASN A 351 1.74 11.75 3.36
N TYR A 352 1.02 10.66 3.12
CA TYR A 352 -0.42 10.67 2.90
C TYR A 352 -1.11 10.04 4.11
N ASP A 353 -2.12 10.74 4.61
CA ASP A 353 -2.95 10.28 5.71
C ASP A 353 -4.41 10.32 5.25
N THR A 354 -5.09 9.18 5.28
CA THR A 354 -6.48 9.00 4.79
C THR A 354 -6.76 9.63 3.41
N GLY A 355 -5.76 9.62 2.53
CA GLY A 355 -5.87 10.15 1.16
C GLY A 355 -5.57 11.63 0.99
N ILE A 356 -5.29 12.33 2.09
CA ILE A 356 -4.88 13.73 2.09
C ILE A 356 -3.36 13.80 2.24
N LYS A 357 -2.71 14.62 1.40
CA LYS A 357 -1.29 14.91 1.50
C LYS A 357 -1.04 15.78 2.73
N ARG A 358 -0.52 15.19 3.81
CA ARG A 358 -0.35 15.84 5.11
C ARG A 358 0.97 16.59 5.21
N ASN A 359 2.08 15.90 4.93
CA ASN A 359 3.43 16.46 4.99
C ASN A 359 4.21 16.14 3.71
N TYR A 360 5.07 17.06 3.27
CA TYR A 360 6.00 16.82 2.17
C TYR A 360 7.22 17.73 2.26
N PHE A 361 8.31 17.34 1.59
CA PHE A 361 9.46 18.22 1.33
C PHE A 361 10.12 17.87 0.01
N GLN A 362 10.86 18.86 -0.50
CA GLN A 362 11.76 18.70 -1.64
C GLN A 362 13.07 19.42 -1.30
N SER A 363 14.13 18.66 -1.05
CA SER A 363 15.46 19.20 -0.79
C SER A 363 16.35 18.88 -1.99
N SER A 364 17.00 19.89 -2.57
CA SER A 364 17.94 19.71 -3.67
C SER A 364 19.25 20.45 -3.43
N ALA A 365 20.34 19.91 -3.95
CA ALA A 365 21.66 20.50 -3.86
C ALA A 365 22.45 20.24 -5.16
N ASP A 366 23.40 21.13 -5.43
CA ASP A 366 24.36 20.96 -6.50
C ASP A 366 25.34 19.85 -6.15
N TYR A 367 25.61 18.99 -7.13
CA TYR A 367 26.47 17.83 -6.99
C TYR A 367 27.57 17.87 -8.05
N GLY A 368 28.82 17.72 -7.62
CA GLY A 368 30.00 17.89 -8.48
C GLY A 368 30.02 16.87 -9.62
N VAL A 369 30.55 17.25 -10.78
CA VAL A 369 30.55 16.43 -12.02
C VAL A 369 31.10 15.04 -11.78
N THR A 370 32.30 14.91 -11.19
CA THR A 370 32.96 13.61 -10.95
C THR A 370 32.14 12.69 -10.06
N VAL A 371 31.51 13.26 -9.02
CA VAL A 371 30.76 12.47 -8.04
C VAL A 371 29.39 12.12 -8.60
N GLY A 372 28.73 13.05 -9.31
CA GLY A 372 27.43 12.83 -9.95
C GLY A 372 27.47 11.83 -11.09
N SER A 373 28.43 11.96 -12.01
CA SER A 373 28.62 10.98 -13.08
C SER A 373 29.00 9.62 -12.51
N GLY A 374 29.86 9.56 -11.49
CA GLY A 374 30.18 8.34 -10.76
C GLY A 374 28.96 7.70 -10.08
N SER A 375 28.10 8.50 -9.44
CA SER A 375 26.85 8.04 -8.83
C SER A 375 25.86 7.52 -9.85
N VAL A 376 25.88 7.90 -11.13
CA VAL A 376 24.99 7.33 -12.15
C VAL A 376 25.63 6.12 -12.83
N THR A 377 26.88 6.26 -13.28
CA THR A 377 27.56 5.28 -14.15
C THR A 377 28.09 4.05 -13.42
N THR A 378 28.48 4.14 -12.15
CA THR A 378 29.09 2.97 -11.46
C THR A 378 28.06 1.89 -11.12
N ALA A 379 28.52 0.63 -11.02
CA ALA A 379 27.70 -0.46 -10.50
C ALA A 379 27.26 -0.18 -9.06
N LYS A 380 26.10 -0.69 -8.64
CA LYS A 380 25.51 -0.40 -7.33
C LYS A 380 25.02 -1.67 -6.67
N ARG A 381 25.19 -1.71 -5.35
CA ARG A 381 24.50 -2.64 -4.49
C ARG A 381 23.57 -1.87 -3.56
N ALA A 382 22.27 -2.01 -3.79
CA ALA A 382 21.24 -1.37 -2.98
C ALA A 382 20.99 -2.15 -1.68
N TYR A 383 20.57 -1.44 -0.62
CA TYR A 383 20.13 -2.02 0.63
C TYR A 383 18.95 -1.26 1.25
N LEU A 384 18.23 -1.93 2.13
CA LEU A 384 17.10 -1.48 2.92
C LEU A 384 17.31 -1.91 4.39
N GLY A 385 17.05 -1.01 5.34
CA GLY A 385 17.23 -1.27 6.78
C GLY A 385 18.59 -0.81 7.29
N ALA A 386 19.17 -1.54 8.25
CA ALA A 386 20.38 -1.11 8.94
C ALA A 386 21.58 -0.96 7.98
N HIS A 387 22.40 0.06 8.24
CA HIS A 387 23.63 0.29 7.49
C HIS A 387 24.78 -0.47 8.15
N ARG A 388 25.38 -1.42 7.43
CA ARG A 388 26.48 -2.27 7.91
C ARG A 388 27.67 -2.21 6.96
N THR A 389 28.88 -2.27 7.49
CA THR A 389 30.11 -2.33 6.68
C THR A 389 30.08 -3.57 5.79
N ASN A 390 30.28 -3.42 4.48
CA ASN A 390 30.21 -4.52 3.51
C ASN A 390 28.92 -5.37 3.63
N PHE A 391 27.80 -4.75 4.03
CA PHE A 391 26.48 -5.37 4.25
C PHE A 391 26.39 -6.44 5.35
N THR A 392 27.49 -7.09 5.72
CA THR A 392 27.56 -8.20 6.68
C THR A 392 28.53 -7.98 7.84
N GLY A 393 29.39 -6.96 7.76
CA GLY A 393 30.33 -6.58 8.81
C GLY A 393 29.66 -5.88 9.99
N SER A 394 30.41 -5.01 10.68
CA SER A 394 29.92 -4.23 11.82
C SER A 394 28.76 -3.30 11.44
N GLY A 395 27.78 -3.15 12.33
CA GLY A 395 26.72 -2.16 12.19
C GLY A 395 27.26 -0.74 12.35
N LEU A 396 26.99 0.12 11.38
CA LEU A 396 27.35 1.54 11.40
C LEU A 396 26.19 2.39 11.92
N THR A 397 24.98 2.14 11.43
CA THR A 397 23.77 2.84 11.86
C THR A 397 22.61 1.85 11.90
N PRO A 398 21.96 1.67 13.06
CA PRO A 398 20.80 0.80 13.18
C PRO A 398 19.59 1.39 12.43
N THR A 399 18.51 0.65 12.39
CA THR A 399 17.22 1.11 11.88
C THR A 399 16.14 0.77 12.88
N ASP A 400 15.04 1.50 12.86
CA ASP A 400 13.89 1.20 13.69
C ASP A 400 12.54 1.45 13.01
N VAL A 401 12.51 1.23 11.71
CA VAL A 401 11.34 1.44 10.85
C VAL A 401 10.82 0.12 10.27
N ARG A 402 9.64 0.16 9.67
CA ARG A 402 9.12 -0.92 8.82
C ARG A 402 9.24 -0.53 7.36
N GLY A 403 9.79 -1.38 6.51
CA GLY A 403 9.97 -1.11 5.08
C GLY A 403 9.12 -2.04 4.21
N THR A 404 8.43 -1.51 3.20
CA THR A 404 7.57 -2.34 2.31
C THR A 404 8.10 -2.52 0.90
N SER A 405 8.81 -1.54 0.35
CA SER A 405 9.33 -1.67 -1.01
C SER A 405 10.55 -0.80 -1.22
N LEU A 406 11.49 -1.33 -2.00
CA LEU A 406 12.65 -0.60 -2.53
C LEU A 406 12.65 -0.72 -4.05
N ARG A 407 12.60 0.42 -4.73
CA ARG A 407 12.55 0.50 -6.20
C ARG A 407 13.74 1.27 -6.74
N TYR A 408 14.28 0.82 -7.86
CA TYR A 408 15.32 1.53 -8.61
C TYR A 408 14.88 1.79 -10.04
N TRP A 409 14.99 3.04 -10.46
CA TRP A 409 14.66 3.51 -11.81
C TRP A 409 15.91 4.04 -12.50
N THR A 410 16.12 3.65 -13.76
CA THR A 410 17.19 4.21 -14.64
C THR A 410 16.79 5.54 -15.29
N ASP A 411 15.81 6.24 -14.72
CA ASP A 411 15.30 7.53 -15.18
C ASP A 411 14.88 8.35 -13.96
N TYR A 412 14.71 9.65 -14.15
CA TYR A 412 14.22 10.59 -13.15
C TYR A 412 12.72 10.42 -12.91
N ILE A 413 12.34 10.17 -11.65
CA ILE A 413 10.93 10.17 -11.24
C ILE A 413 10.55 11.55 -10.69
N PRO A 414 9.60 12.27 -11.32
CA PRO A 414 9.17 13.57 -10.82
C PRO A 414 8.38 13.42 -9.52
N PRO A 415 8.42 14.44 -8.62
CA PRO A 415 7.67 14.46 -7.36
C PRO A 415 6.19 14.10 -7.48
N GLU A 416 5.51 14.58 -8.53
CA GLU A 416 4.10 14.25 -8.78
C GLU A 416 3.85 12.75 -8.94
N THR A 417 4.77 12.00 -9.55
CA THR A 417 4.63 10.54 -9.65
C THR A 417 4.77 9.88 -8.28
N VAL A 418 5.65 10.40 -7.42
CA VAL A 418 5.81 9.90 -6.05
C VAL A 418 4.55 10.17 -5.23
N ASP A 419 3.88 11.31 -5.45
CA ASP A 419 2.60 11.62 -4.84
C ASP A 419 1.51 10.58 -5.19
N PHE A 420 1.38 10.22 -6.47
CA PHE A 420 0.44 9.18 -6.89
C PHE A 420 0.77 7.81 -6.27
N GLN A 421 2.05 7.43 -6.26
CA GLN A 421 2.53 6.19 -5.64
C GLN A 421 2.35 6.18 -4.11
N ALA A 422 2.35 7.34 -3.46
CA ALA A 422 2.10 7.48 -2.03
C ALA A 422 0.62 7.43 -1.68
N ASN A 423 -0.24 7.93 -2.57
CA ASN A 423 -1.69 7.86 -2.44
C ASN A 423 -2.21 6.41 -2.59
N GLU A 424 -1.60 5.64 -3.51
CA GLU A 424 -1.91 4.23 -3.75
C GLU A 424 -0.72 3.30 -3.49
N VAL A 425 -0.67 2.66 -2.33
CA VAL A 425 0.53 1.92 -1.84
C VAL A 425 0.95 0.74 -2.73
N ASN A 426 0.01 0.17 -3.50
CA ASN A 426 0.26 -1.02 -4.31
C ASN A 426 0.67 -0.67 -5.74
N THR A 427 0.53 0.59 -6.17
CA THR A 427 0.93 0.99 -7.51
C THR A 427 2.43 1.30 -7.57
N PHE A 428 3.02 1.05 -8.75
CA PHE A 428 4.33 1.57 -9.13
C PHE A 428 4.23 2.41 -10.41
N GLY A 429 3.00 2.73 -10.82
CA GLY A 429 2.71 3.46 -12.03
C GLY A 429 3.45 4.79 -12.10
N ARG A 430 3.71 5.22 -13.32
CA ARG A 430 4.46 6.44 -13.60
C ARG A 430 3.67 7.32 -14.55
N LYS A 431 3.87 8.64 -14.43
CA LYS A 431 3.34 9.60 -15.39
C LYS A 431 3.88 9.37 -16.80
N ASP A 432 2.98 9.33 -17.78
CA ASP A 432 3.29 9.07 -19.20
C ASP A 432 4.08 7.76 -19.44
N PRO A 433 3.53 6.58 -19.06
CA PRO A 433 4.27 5.32 -19.01
C PRO A 433 4.74 4.83 -20.38
N TYR A 434 3.99 5.17 -21.45
CA TYR A 434 4.37 4.82 -22.81
C TYR A 434 5.44 5.75 -23.39
N ARG A 435 5.56 7.00 -22.94
CA ARG A 435 6.48 7.98 -23.55
C ARG A 435 7.91 7.46 -23.52
N ASN A 436 8.69 7.79 -24.55
CA ASN A 436 10.10 7.40 -24.60
C ASN A 436 10.88 8.02 -23.43
N ALA A 437 11.66 7.20 -22.72
CA ALA A 437 12.50 7.65 -21.61
C ALA A 437 13.66 8.52 -22.10
N TYR A 438 14.37 8.08 -23.15
CA TYR A 438 15.61 8.69 -23.61
C TYR A 438 15.45 9.25 -25.03
N SER A 439 15.39 10.58 -25.16
CA SER A 439 15.16 11.25 -26.45
C SER A 439 16.29 12.19 -26.86
N PHE A 440 16.96 12.80 -25.89
CA PHE A 440 17.94 13.87 -26.11
C PHE A 440 19.35 13.49 -25.64
N GLN A 441 19.51 12.41 -24.90
CA GLN A 441 20.80 11.86 -24.50
C GLN A 441 21.69 11.54 -25.71
N ASN A 442 22.99 11.76 -25.58
CA ASN A 442 24.01 11.49 -26.58
C ASN A 442 24.13 9.97 -26.82
N ASP A 443 24.18 9.18 -25.74
CA ASP A 443 24.23 7.72 -25.79
C ASP A 443 22.83 7.06 -25.81
N LYS A 444 21.84 7.76 -26.39
CA LYS A 444 20.47 7.24 -26.42
C LYS A 444 20.41 5.91 -27.18
N PRO A 445 19.66 4.93 -26.65
CA PRO A 445 19.44 3.68 -27.36
C PRO A 445 18.68 3.96 -28.67
N PRO A 446 18.99 3.25 -29.77
CA PRO A 446 18.30 3.41 -31.06
C PRO A 446 16.87 2.86 -31.03
N VAL A 447 16.40 2.37 -29.89
CA VAL A 447 15.11 1.72 -29.69
C VAL A 447 14.22 2.57 -28.78
N TYR A 448 12.91 2.54 -29.03
CA TYR A 448 11.93 3.22 -28.20
C TYR A 448 11.75 2.48 -26.87
N ILE A 449 12.14 3.11 -25.76
CA ILE A 449 12.00 2.54 -24.42
C ILE A 449 10.89 3.30 -23.68
N PRO A 450 9.71 2.67 -23.46
CA PRO A 450 8.67 3.24 -22.62
C PRO A 450 9.19 3.53 -21.21
N ARG A 451 8.85 4.69 -20.65
CA ARG A 451 9.22 5.13 -19.30
C ARG A 451 8.87 4.14 -18.19
N ILE A 452 7.80 3.36 -18.34
CA ILE A 452 7.46 2.34 -17.34
C ILE A 452 8.45 1.18 -17.30
N GLN A 453 9.18 0.94 -18.39
CA GLN A 453 10.20 -0.10 -18.46
C GLN A 453 11.58 0.34 -17.96
N THR A 454 11.72 1.57 -17.44
CA THR A 454 12.94 2.01 -16.76
C THR A 454 13.01 1.57 -15.30
N LEU A 455 11.95 0.91 -14.79
CA LEU A 455 11.97 0.23 -13.50
C LEU A 455 12.91 -0.97 -13.61
N ALA A 456 14.07 -0.89 -12.97
CA ALA A 456 15.06 -1.95 -13.03
C ALA A 456 14.98 -2.93 -11.87
N MET A 457 14.51 -2.47 -10.70
CA MET A 457 14.37 -3.30 -9.52
C MET A 457 13.11 -2.87 -8.77
N ASP A 458 12.31 -3.84 -8.33
CA ASP A 458 11.17 -3.67 -7.42
C ASP A 458 11.17 -4.82 -6.42
N TRP A 459 11.65 -4.53 -5.21
CA TRP A 459 11.50 -5.46 -4.09
C TRP A 459 10.14 -5.27 -3.46
N ASP A 460 9.34 -6.34 -3.51
CA ASP A 460 8.15 -6.51 -2.70
C ASP A 460 8.37 -7.71 -1.77
N PHE A 461 7.91 -7.58 -0.53
CA PHE A 461 8.07 -8.59 0.52
C PHE A 461 6.84 -9.52 0.62
N ALA A 462 5.91 -9.45 -0.34
CA ALA A 462 4.70 -10.26 -0.38
C ALA A 462 4.93 -11.79 -0.24
N ASN A 463 6.00 -12.32 -0.85
CA ASN A 463 6.29 -13.76 -0.92
C ASN A 463 7.04 -14.32 0.30
N ILE A 464 7.42 -13.47 1.26
CA ILE A 464 8.25 -13.90 2.40
C ILE A 464 7.35 -14.36 3.54
N THR A 465 7.57 -15.60 3.98
CA THR A 465 6.80 -16.25 5.06
C THR A 465 7.56 -16.29 6.38
N GLY A 466 8.90 -16.37 6.35
CA GLY A 466 9.74 -16.46 7.54
C GLY A 466 11.23 -16.39 7.24
N SER A 467 12.05 -16.33 8.30
CA SER A 467 13.51 -16.46 8.25
C SER A 467 13.95 -17.92 8.52
N ASP A 468 15.10 -18.30 7.98
CA ASP A 468 15.71 -19.61 8.22
C ASP A 468 16.42 -19.71 9.60
N SER A 469 17.12 -20.83 9.85
CA SER A 469 17.87 -21.05 11.09
C SER A 469 19.03 -20.08 11.32
N SER A 470 19.46 -19.37 10.27
CA SER A 470 20.50 -18.35 10.29
C SER A 470 19.93 -16.94 10.30
N GLY A 471 18.60 -16.78 10.34
CA GLY A 471 17.96 -15.47 10.28
C GLY A 471 17.94 -14.86 8.89
N GLN A 472 17.98 -15.69 7.84
CA GLN A 472 18.08 -15.26 6.45
C GLN A 472 16.81 -15.56 5.66
N PHE A 473 16.54 -14.77 4.62
CA PHE A 473 15.51 -15.05 3.61
C PHE A 473 15.86 -14.40 2.27
N ILE A 474 15.32 -14.94 1.18
CA ILE A 474 15.53 -14.41 -0.18
C ILE A 474 14.38 -13.49 -0.55
N VAL A 475 14.71 -12.38 -1.22
CA VAL A 475 13.77 -11.38 -1.73
C VAL A 475 13.74 -11.45 -3.24
N SER A 476 12.55 -11.68 -3.80
CA SER A 476 12.31 -11.69 -5.24
C SER A 476 12.17 -10.27 -5.80
N ASP A 477 12.63 -10.08 -7.04
CA ASP A 477 12.42 -8.83 -7.80
C ASP A 477 11.21 -8.97 -8.73
N PHE A 478 10.27 -8.05 -8.63
CA PHE A 478 9.01 -8.02 -9.39
C PHE A 478 9.08 -7.13 -10.65
N SER A 479 10.21 -6.47 -10.92
CA SER A 479 10.34 -5.51 -12.02
C SER A 479 10.22 -6.17 -13.42
N SER A 480 11.12 -7.09 -13.79
CA SER A 480 11.04 -8.03 -14.92
C SER A 480 12.27 -8.96 -14.96
N GLY A 481 12.18 -10.15 -15.56
CA GLY A 481 13.30 -11.10 -15.60
C GLY A 481 13.30 -12.08 -16.76
N SER A 482 14.26 -11.95 -17.67
CA SER A 482 14.58 -12.96 -18.68
C SER A 482 16.10 -13.18 -18.78
N VAL A 483 16.55 -14.44 -18.63
CA VAL A 483 17.96 -14.85 -18.82
C VAL A 483 18.38 -14.62 -20.26
N ASP A 484 17.49 -14.96 -21.20
CA ASP A 484 17.84 -15.13 -22.61
C ASP A 484 18.45 -13.84 -23.16
N GLY A 485 19.70 -13.87 -23.61
CA GLY A 485 20.45 -12.68 -24.03
C GLY A 485 20.11 -12.23 -25.45
N THR A 486 19.44 -13.07 -26.24
CA THR A 486 19.22 -12.85 -27.68
C THR A 486 17.93 -12.07 -27.96
N TYR A 487 16.87 -12.29 -27.17
CA TYR A 487 15.59 -11.60 -27.29
C TYR A 487 15.56 -10.16 -26.70
N PRO A 488 16.23 -9.84 -25.58
CA PRO A 488 16.16 -8.53 -24.92
C PRO A 488 16.99 -7.41 -25.56
N SER A 489 18.08 -7.75 -26.26
CA SER A 489 18.97 -6.76 -26.88
C SER A 489 18.28 -5.95 -27.97
N GLU A 490 17.28 -6.52 -28.63
CA GLU A 490 16.49 -5.85 -29.67
C GLU A 490 15.51 -4.81 -29.10
N TYR A 491 15.06 -4.96 -27.85
CA TYR A 491 14.00 -4.12 -27.26
C TYR A 491 14.51 -2.91 -26.47
N GLN A 492 15.67 -3.02 -25.82
CA GLN A 492 16.18 -1.94 -24.96
C GLN A 492 17.65 -1.60 -25.19
N HIS A 493 18.30 -2.19 -26.20
CA HIS A 493 19.74 -2.07 -26.44
C HIS A 493 20.60 -2.68 -25.31
N PRO A 494 21.79 -3.25 -25.58
CA PRO A 494 22.61 -3.94 -24.58
C PRO A 494 22.88 -3.16 -23.27
N ASN A 495 22.99 -1.83 -23.36
CA ASN A 495 23.29 -0.97 -22.22
C ASN A 495 22.19 -1.00 -21.16
N PHE A 496 20.91 -0.96 -21.56
CA PHE A 496 19.79 -0.96 -20.61
C PHE A 496 19.19 -2.34 -20.40
N SER A 497 19.27 -3.25 -21.40
CA SER A 497 18.80 -4.62 -21.20
C SER A 497 19.57 -5.36 -20.10
N ASN A 498 20.84 -5.01 -19.89
CA ASN A 498 21.66 -5.55 -18.80
C ASN A 498 21.28 -5.02 -17.40
N ILE A 499 20.47 -3.96 -17.33
CA ILE A 499 20.01 -3.36 -16.09
C ILE A 499 18.52 -3.65 -15.88
N ASN A 500 17.66 -3.25 -16.81
CA ASN A 500 16.20 -3.20 -16.62
C ASN A 500 15.48 -4.55 -16.81
N LEU A 501 16.10 -5.52 -17.48
CA LEU A 501 15.47 -6.80 -17.82
C LEU A 501 16.05 -7.98 -17.01
N ARG A 502 16.92 -7.68 -16.03
CA ARG A 502 17.51 -8.65 -15.10
C ARG A 502 16.73 -8.65 -13.79
N GLN A 503 16.76 -9.77 -13.07
CA GLN A 503 16.16 -9.86 -11.73
C GLN A 503 17.19 -9.53 -10.67
N HIS A 504 17.08 -8.37 -10.05
CA HIS A 504 17.97 -7.95 -8.97
C HIS A 504 17.47 -8.51 -7.65
N THR A 505 17.76 -9.78 -7.35
CA THR A 505 17.31 -10.41 -6.12
C THR A 505 18.01 -9.82 -4.89
N GLY A 506 17.35 -9.92 -3.75
CA GLY A 506 17.88 -9.51 -2.45
C GLY A 506 18.01 -10.68 -1.48
N ARG A 507 18.77 -10.47 -0.41
CA ARG A 507 18.81 -11.34 0.77
C ARG A 507 18.66 -10.49 2.02
N GLY A 508 17.76 -10.91 2.91
CA GLY A 508 17.69 -10.40 4.27
C GLY A 508 18.62 -11.19 5.17
N ASP A 509 19.45 -10.51 5.96
CA ASP A 509 20.35 -11.11 6.95
C ASP A 509 20.15 -10.46 8.34
N PHE A 510 20.60 -11.17 9.38
CA PHE A 510 20.58 -10.74 10.79
C PHE A 510 19.19 -10.55 11.39
N PHE A 511 18.16 -11.14 10.80
CA PHE A 511 16.87 -11.28 11.45
C PHE A 511 16.93 -12.38 12.50
N THR A 512 16.00 -12.37 13.44
CA THR A 512 15.82 -13.46 14.39
C THR A 512 15.57 -14.78 13.65
N ALA A 513 16.24 -15.86 14.06
CA ALA A 513 16.15 -17.17 13.41
C ALA A 513 14.76 -17.82 13.61
N ASN A 514 14.25 -18.50 12.58
CA ASN A 514 12.93 -19.16 12.58
C ASN A 514 11.77 -18.25 13.02
N ALA A 515 11.83 -16.97 12.65
CA ALA A 515 10.83 -15.97 13.00
C ALA A 515 10.05 -15.51 11.75
N THR A 516 9.04 -14.68 11.95
CA THR A 516 8.29 -14.02 10.87
C THR A 516 8.68 -12.54 10.80
N PRO A 517 9.80 -12.18 10.15
CA PRO A 517 10.29 -10.81 10.07
C PRO A 517 9.41 -9.93 9.19
N VAL A 518 8.61 -10.53 8.30
CA VAL A 518 7.70 -9.83 7.39
C VAL A 518 6.26 -10.03 7.84
N ARG A 519 5.51 -8.93 7.96
CA ARG A 519 4.13 -8.94 8.45
C ARG A 519 3.21 -8.12 7.56
N LYS A 520 1.94 -8.49 7.53
CA LYS A 520 0.90 -7.69 6.89
C LYS A 520 0.61 -6.46 7.74
N GLU A 521 0.64 -5.29 7.12
CA GLU A 521 0.10 -4.08 7.72
C GLU A 521 -1.08 -3.57 6.90
N TYR A 522 -2.12 -3.14 7.61
CA TYR A 522 -3.31 -2.57 7.00
C TYR A 522 -3.12 -1.08 6.83
N VAL A 523 -2.77 -0.66 5.62
CA VAL A 523 -2.54 0.74 5.29
C VAL A 523 -3.65 1.27 4.40
N PHE A 524 -4.10 2.48 4.68
CA PHE A 524 -5.05 3.17 3.82
C PHE A 524 -4.46 3.38 2.42
N ARG A 525 -5.27 3.12 1.39
CA ARG A 525 -4.97 3.44 -0.01
C ARG A 525 -6.20 4.05 -0.68
N ASN A 526 -5.96 4.99 -1.59
CA ASN A 526 -6.96 5.40 -2.57
C ASN A 526 -6.72 4.59 -3.84
N LYS A 527 -7.59 3.62 -4.11
CA LYS A 527 -7.48 2.74 -5.29
C LYS A 527 -7.92 3.52 -6.52
N LEU A 528 -7.10 3.53 -7.57
CA LEU A 528 -7.46 4.13 -8.86
C LEU A 528 -8.54 3.28 -9.54
N GLU A 529 -9.62 3.93 -9.99
CA GLU A 529 -10.72 3.25 -10.66
C GLU A 529 -10.53 3.18 -12.18
N VAL A 530 -11.22 2.23 -12.80
CA VAL A 530 -11.21 2.07 -14.27
C VAL A 530 -11.81 3.29 -14.97
N PRO A 531 -11.30 3.64 -16.17
CA PRO A 531 -11.76 4.83 -16.89
C PRO A 531 -13.25 4.81 -17.25
N GLU A 532 -13.85 3.62 -17.33
CA GLU A 532 -15.28 3.44 -17.63
C GLU A 532 -16.18 3.53 -16.38
N TYR A 533 -15.59 3.66 -15.18
CA TYR A 533 -16.35 3.76 -13.94
C TYR A 533 -16.96 5.15 -13.81
N ILE A 534 -18.29 5.21 -13.89
CA ILE A 534 -19.08 6.46 -13.79
C ILE A 534 -19.74 6.56 -12.40
N GLY A 535 -19.54 5.54 -11.55
CA GLY A 535 -20.17 5.43 -10.24
C GLY A 535 -19.70 6.52 -9.26
N SER A 536 -20.62 6.91 -8.38
CA SER A 536 -20.32 7.68 -7.18
C SER A 536 -20.94 6.95 -6.00
N ASP A 537 -20.23 6.95 -4.88
CA ASP A 537 -20.68 6.45 -3.58
C ASP A 537 -22.07 6.99 -3.15
N THR A 538 -22.50 8.12 -3.72
CA THR A 538 -23.76 8.81 -3.40
C THR A 538 -24.48 9.25 -4.68
N MET A 539 -25.01 8.29 -5.45
CA MET A 539 -25.80 8.61 -6.64
C MET A 539 -27.23 9.09 -6.31
N VAL A 540 -27.77 8.70 -5.15
CA VAL A 540 -29.09 9.15 -4.68
C VAL A 540 -28.93 10.06 -3.47
N LYS A 541 -29.38 11.31 -3.61
CA LYS A 541 -29.53 12.26 -2.49
C LYS A 541 -31.01 12.45 -2.22
N VAL A 542 -31.46 12.10 -1.02
CA VAL A 542 -32.81 12.45 -0.55
C VAL A 542 -32.75 13.92 -0.16
N LEU A 543 -33.28 14.78 -1.03
CA LEU A 543 -33.36 16.22 -0.77
C LEU A 543 -34.48 16.46 0.24
N SER A 544 -34.17 17.17 1.33
CA SER A 544 -35.17 17.58 2.33
C SER A 544 -35.92 18.86 1.94
N GLU A 545 -35.38 19.61 0.98
CA GLU A 545 -36.00 20.78 0.36
C GLU A 545 -35.69 20.77 -1.15
N ASP A 546 -36.61 21.28 -1.98
CA ASP A 546 -36.43 21.45 -3.42
C ASP A 546 -35.34 22.50 -3.68
N ASP A 547 -34.08 22.08 -3.72
CA ASP A 547 -32.98 22.97 -4.06
C ASP A 547 -33.02 23.26 -5.57
N THR A 548 -33.72 24.35 -5.90
CA THR A 548 -33.89 24.87 -7.25
C THR A 548 -32.60 25.53 -7.72
N THR A 549 -31.70 24.76 -8.32
CA THR A 549 -30.81 25.31 -9.36
C THR A 549 -30.89 24.45 -10.60
N PHE A 550 -31.92 24.70 -11.41
CA PHE A 550 -31.94 24.27 -12.81
C PHE A 550 -30.77 24.95 -13.53
N GLY A 551 -29.65 24.24 -13.66
CA GLY A 551 -28.69 24.55 -14.71
C GLY A 551 -29.40 24.52 -16.06
N VAL A 552 -29.14 25.50 -16.92
CA VAL A 552 -29.94 25.78 -18.13
C VAL A 552 -29.97 24.60 -19.12
N TYR A 553 -29.10 23.58 -18.97
CA TYR A 553 -29.13 22.35 -19.76
C TYR A 553 -28.58 21.12 -19.01
N VAL A 554 -29.25 20.63 -17.96
CA VAL A 554 -28.93 19.30 -17.38
C VAL A 554 -29.98 18.31 -17.85
N ARG A 555 -29.60 17.37 -18.72
CA ARG A 555 -30.48 16.24 -19.09
C ARG A 555 -30.39 15.19 -17.98
N PRO A 556 -31.51 14.65 -17.48
CA PRO A 556 -31.46 13.52 -16.57
C PRO A 556 -30.84 12.33 -17.31
N THR A 557 -29.77 11.77 -16.74
CA THR A 557 -29.13 10.55 -17.22
C THR A 557 -29.66 9.37 -16.43
N SER A 558 -30.09 8.31 -17.12
CA SER A 558 -30.43 7.04 -16.49
C SER A 558 -29.17 6.22 -16.26
N PHE A 559 -29.05 5.66 -15.06
CA PHE A 559 -27.99 4.74 -14.71
C PHE A 559 -28.55 3.32 -14.56
N PHE A 560 -27.78 2.34 -15.02
CA PHE A 560 -28.05 0.92 -14.82
C PHE A 560 -26.90 0.31 -14.01
N PHE A 561 -27.25 -0.50 -13.01
CA PHE A 561 -26.30 -1.22 -12.17
C PHE A 561 -26.21 -2.67 -12.61
N ALA A 562 -24.99 -3.15 -12.83
CA ALA A 562 -24.68 -4.55 -13.12
C ALA A 562 -23.83 -5.14 -12.00
N VAL A 563 -24.24 -6.30 -11.47
CA VAL A 563 -23.39 -7.11 -10.60
C VAL A 563 -22.64 -8.08 -11.50
N GLU A 564 -21.32 -7.90 -11.60
CA GLU A 564 -20.48 -8.61 -12.54
C GLU A 564 -19.43 -9.45 -11.81
N LYS A 565 -19.17 -10.64 -12.36
CA LYS A 565 -18.01 -11.45 -11.99
C LYS A 565 -17.13 -11.53 -13.23
N SER A 566 -16.05 -10.75 -13.24
CA SER A 566 -15.20 -10.63 -14.43
C SER A 566 -13.73 -10.75 -14.08
N MET A 567 -13.10 -11.82 -14.56
CA MET A 567 -11.64 -11.96 -14.51
C MET A 567 -10.95 -10.84 -15.30
N TYR A 568 -11.57 -10.36 -16.39
CA TYR A 568 -11.04 -9.27 -17.19
C TYR A 568 -10.96 -7.96 -16.41
N GLU A 569 -11.91 -7.72 -15.51
CA GLU A 569 -11.89 -6.53 -14.67
C GLU A 569 -10.73 -6.58 -13.66
N SER A 570 -10.49 -7.74 -13.04
CA SER A 570 -9.31 -7.92 -12.17
C SER A 570 -8.00 -7.70 -12.93
N ILE A 571 -7.90 -8.21 -14.16
CA ILE A 571 -6.76 -7.96 -15.03
C ILE A 571 -6.63 -6.47 -15.39
N SER A 572 -7.73 -5.80 -15.73
CA SER A 572 -7.74 -4.36 -16.02
C SER A 572 -7.24 -3.53 -14.84
N HIS A 573 -7.69 -3.85 -13.62
CA HIS A 573 -7.19 -3.20 -12.40
C HIS A 573 -5.70 -3.44 -12.18
N ARG A 574 -5.19 -4.66 -12.43
CA ARG A 574 -3.75 -4.93 -12.36
C ARG A 574 -2.97 -4.17 -13.44
N MET A 575 -3.54 -4.00 -14.64
CA MET A 575 -2.94 -3.18 -15.69
C MET A 575 -2.89 -1.70 -15.31
N LEU A 576 -3.88 -1.19 -14.57
CA LEU A 576 -3.89 0.18 -14.08
C LEU A 576 -2.71 0.51 -13.15
N ALA A 577 -2.13 -0.49 -12.48
CA ALA A 577 -0.93 -0.31 -11.65
C ALA A 577 0.31 0.16 -12.44
N LEU A 578 0.28 0.15 -13.78
CA LEU A 578 1.33 0.73 -14.64
C LEU A 578 1.19 2.25 -14.82
N PHE A 579 0.04 2.82 -14.49
CA PHE A 579 -0.31 4.22 -14.70
C PHE A 579 -0.34 4.97 -13.37
N ALA A 580 0.07 6.24 -13.38
CA ALA A 580 -0.06 7.08 -12.19
C ALA A 580 -1.46 7.73 -12.11
N SER A 581 -2.11 7.96 -13.26
CA SER A 581 -3.40 8.64 -13.37
C SER A 581 -4.14 8.20 -14.63
N ILE A 582 -5.49 8.16 -14.58
CA ILE A 582 -6.35 7.92 -15.76
C ILE A 582 -6.25 9.05 -16.77
N ASP A 583 -5.83 10.26 -16.37
CA ASP A 583 -5.68 11.38 -17.30
C ASP A 583 -4.72 11.06 -18.45
N GLU A 584 -3.82 10.11 -18.27
CA GLU A 584 -2.88 9.62 -19.28
C GLU A 584 -3.56 8.88 -20.42
N PHE A 585 -4.74 8.29 -20.19
CA PHE A 585 -5.52 7.65 -21.25
C PHE A 585 -5.91 8.66 -22.32
N ASN A 586 -6.11 9.94 -21.97
CA ASN A 586 -6.38 11.00 -22.95
C ASN A 586 -5.29 11.08 -24.03
N ASN A 587 -4.02 10.83 -23.69
CA ASN A 587 -2.90 10.81 -24.64
C ASN A 587 -2.74 9.46 -25.36
N LEU A 588 -3.33 8.38 -24.83
CA LEU A 588 -3.24 7.04 -25.42
C LEU A 588 -4.34 6.79 -26.46
N ILE A 589 -5.55 7.26 -26.19
CA ILE A 589 -6.72 7.06 -27.06
C ILE A 589 -7.22 8.36 -27.70
N GLY A 590 -7.06 9.51 -27.04
CA GLY A 590 -7.68 10.78 -27.42
C GLY A 590 -6.89 11.63 -28.43
N GLU A 591 -5.67 11.25 -28.80
CA GLU A 591 -4.91 11.98 -29.82
C GLU A 591 -5.64 11.99 -31.18
N PRO A 592 -5.64 13.11 -31.94
CA PRO A 592 -6.31 13.19 -33.24
C PRO A 592 -5.90 12.09 -34.22
N ALA A 593 -4.65 11.61 -34.14
CA ALA A 593 -4.12 10.53 -34.95
C ALA A 593 -4.80 9.16 -34.70
N ASN A 594 -5.46 9.00 -33.56
CA ASN A 594 -6.16 7.78 -33.16
C ASN A 594 -7.67 7.82 -33.45
N LYS A 595 -8.24 8.96 -33.87
CA LYS A 595 -9.69 9.13 -34.09
C LYS A 595 -10.33 8.08 -35.00
N TYR A 596 -9.63 7.67 -36.05
CA TYR A 596 -10.13 6.70 -37.04
C TYR A 596 -9.45 5.34 -36.94
N ARG A 597 -8.67 5.08 -35.88
CA ARG A 597 -7.99 3.80 -35.71
C ARG A 597 -8.92 2.80 -35.04
N ILE A 598 -9.03 1.62 -35.64
CA ILE A 598 -9.74 0.47 -35.06
C ILE A 598 -9.02 -0.03 -33.80
N HIS A 599 -7.69 0.06 -33.78
CA HIS A 599 -6.86 -0.36 -32.66
C HIS A 599 -5.89 0.75 -32.22
N TYR A 600 -5.84 0.98 -30.91
CA TYR A 600 -4.92 1.93 -30.30
C TYR A 600 -3.54 1.28 -30.09
N LYS A 601 -2.62 1.52 -31.03
CA LYS A 601 -1.26 0.93 -31.01
C LYS A 601 -0.52 1.11 -29.68
N ARG A 602 -0.66 2.28 -29.04
CA ARG A 602 0.02 2.57 -27.76
C ARG A 602 -0.55 1.75 -26.61
N MET A 603 -1.88 1.61 -26.54
CA MET A 603 -2.56 0.74 -25.58
C MET A 603 -2.15 -0.72 -25.76
N GLU A 604 -2.09 -1.19 -27.01
CA GLU A 604 -1.66 -2.56 -27.31
C GLU A 604 -0.23 -2.84 -26.82
N LYS A 605 0.67 -1.86 -26.96
CA LYS A 605 2.02 -1.96 -26.40
C LYS A 605 2.04 -1.96 -24.88
N ILE A 606 1.28 -1.12 -24.18
CA ILE A 606 1.23 -1.20 -22.71
C ILE A 606 0.66 -2.55 -22.25
N ARG A 607 -0.36 -3.06 -22.95
CA ARG A 607 -0.92 -4.39 -22.72
C ARG A 607 0.13 -5.49 -22.91
N GLU A 608 0.92 -5.43 -23.98
CA GLU A 608 2.03 -6.35 -24.21
C GLU A 608 3.07 -6.28 -23.08
N ILE A 609 3.40 -5.08 -22.59
CA ILE A 609 4.33 -4.88 -21.47
C ILE A 609 3.81 -5.55 -20.20
N PHE A 610 2.52 -5.41 -19.92
CA PHE A 610 1.88 -6.08 -18.78
C PHE A 610 1.95 -7.60 -18.91
N PHE A 611 1.45 -8.18 -20.00
CA PHE A 611 1.41 -9.64 -20.16
C PHE A 611 2.79 -10.27 -20.30
N ARG A 612 3.81 -9.52 -20.70
CA ARG A 612 5.21 -10.00 -20.66
C ARG A 612 5.70 -10.23 -19.23
N LYS A 613 5.22 -9.44 -18.26
CA LYS A 613 5.58 -9.59 -16.85
C LYS A 613 4.77 -10.70 -16.16
N VAL A 614 3.53 -10.92 -16.61
CA VAL A 614 2.67 -11.98 -16.06
C VAL A 614 3.12 -13.34 -16.59
N ARG A 615 3.96 -14.04 -15.82
CA ARG A 615 4.33 -15.44 -16.06
C ARG A 615 3.42 -16.32 -15.20
N ASN A 616 2.54 -17.13 -15.81
CA ASN A 616 1.86 -18.31 -15.23
C ASN A 616 1.46 -18.29 -13.73
N ASP A 617 1.26 -17.12 -13.12
CA ASP A 617 0.44 -17.00 -11.93
C ASP A 617 -0.97 -17.28 -12.43
N ILE A 618 -1.37 -18.53 -12.26
CA ILE A 618 -2.75 -18.96 -12.39
C ILE A 618 -3.58 -17.87 -11.68
N PRO A 619 -4.51 -17.20 -12.37
CA PRO A 619 -5.50 -16.39 -11.69
C PRO A 619 -6.40 -17.37 -10.94
N ASP A 620 -5.90 -17.92 -9.83
CA ASP A 620 -6.71 -18.71 -8.93
C ASP A 620 -7.69 -17.75 -8.27
N LEU A 621 -8.96 -18.06 -8.52
CA LEU A 621 -10.15 -17.43 -7.97
C LEU A 621 -10.40 -17.88 -6.53
#